data_AF-A0A1Q8KMD6-F1
#
_entry.id   AF-A0A1Q8KMD6-F1
#
_cell.length_a   1.000
_cell.length_b   1.000
_cell.length_c   1.000
_cell.angle_alpha   90.00
_cell.angle_beta   90.00
_cell.angle_gamma   90.00
#
_symmetry.space_group_name_H-M   'P 1'
#
loop_
_entity.id
_entity.type
_entity.pdbx_description
1 polymer ?
#
loop_
_entity_poly.entity_id
_entity_poly.type
_entity_poly.pdbx_seq_one_letter_code
_entity_poly.pdbx_strand_id
1 'polypeptide(L)'
;MTTWTSDECAAHWGVQVGTWNSYVSRGQAPAPLPGPGPDGRKVWDADEVRSWSRPGAGRRRTSGDADELLARMRGTGAELEELRSRQRELLRAGREAGCEISAMASALGISRQTAYAWLKD
;
A
#
# COMPACT_ATOMS: atom_id res chain seq x y z
N MET A 1 0.19 -16.63 -36.49
CA MET A 1 -0.11 -15.35 -35.84
C MET A 1 -1.47 -15.52 -35.17
N THR A 2 -1.49 -15.55 -33.84
CA THR A 2 -2.75 -15.69 -33.09
C THR A 2 -3.33 -14.30 -32.91
N THR A 3 -4.59 -14.11 -33.30
CA THR A 3 -5.25 -12.81 -33.19
C THR A 3 -6.15 -12.77 -31.96
N TRP A 4 -6.17 -11.62 -31.29
CA TRP A 4 -7.02 -11.37 -30.12
C TRP A 4 -7.99 -10.22 -30.38
N THR A 5 -9.18 -10.36 -29.82
CA THR A 5 -10.18 -9.30 -29.70
C THR A 5 -9.82 -8.31 -28.59
N SER A 6 -10.50 -7.17 -28.53
CA SER A 6 -10.37 -6.22 -27.41
C SER A 6 -10.64 -6.88 -26.05
N ASP A 7 -11.61 -7.80 -25.99
CA ASP A 7 -11.99 -8.53 -24.79
C ASP A 7 -10.84 -9.41 -24.28
N GLU A 8 -10.21 -10.17 -25.18
CA GLU A 8 -9.07 -11.04 -24.85
C GLU A 8 -7.84 -10.24 -24.43
N CYS A 9 -7.56 -9.13 -25.11
CA CYS A 9 -6.47 -8.23 -24.73
C CYS A 9 -6.69 -7.60 -23.35
N ALA A 10 -7.91 -7.13 -23.08
CA ALA A 10 -8.28 -6.54 -21.81
C ALA A 10 -8.22 -7.58 -20.67
N ALA A 11 -8.72 -8.79 -20.92
CA ALA A 11 -8.63 -9.90 -19.99
C ALA A 11 -7.17 -10.26 -19.67
N HIS A 12 -6.30 -10.33 -20.68
CA HIS A 12 -4.88 -10.59 -20.49
C HIS A 12 -4.21 -9.53 -19.61
N TRP A 13 -4.53 -8.24 -19.81
CA TRP A 13 -4.00 -7.15 -19.00
C TRP A 13 -4.71 -6.95 -17.65
N GLY A 14 -5.76 -7.71 -17.36
CA GLY A 14 -6.57 -7.57 -16.15
C GLY A 14 -7.27 -6.21 -16.05
N VAL A 15 -7.77 -5.68 -17.17
CA VAL A 15 -8.49 -4.39 -17.24
C VAL A 15 -9.85 -4.56 -17.90
N GLN A 16 -10.69 -3.54 -17.76
CA GLN A 16 -11.94 -3.46 -18.51
C GLN A 16 -11.66 -3.15 -19.99
N VAL A 17 -12.54 -3.62 -20.89
CA VAL A 17 -12.42 -3.40 -22.34
C VAL A 17 -12.37 -1.91 -22.70
N GLY A 18 -13.16 -1.08 -22.01
CA GLY A 18 -13.10 0.38 -22.18
C GLY A 18 -11.75 0.99 -21.80
N THR A 19 -11.08 0.44 -20.78
CA THR A 19 -9.72 0.85 -20.38
C THR A 19 -8.69 0.43 -21.42
N TRP A 20 -8.78 -0.80 -21.93
CA TRP A 20 -7.95 -1.26 -23.06
C TRP A 20 -8.07 -0.31 -24.26
N ASN A 21 -9.30 -0.04 -24.70
CA ASN A 21 -9.54 0.86 -25.84
C ASN A 21 -9.04 2.29 -25.58
N SER A 22 -9.10 2.76 -24.34
CA SER A 22 -8.53 4.06 -23.93
C SER A 22 -6.99 4.07 -23.98
N TYR A 23 -6.33 2.95 -23.66
CA TYR A 23 -4.89 2.85 -23.82
C TYR A 23 -4.49 2.82 -25.30
N VAL A 24 -5.21 2.05 -26.11
CA VAL A 24 -4.96 1.99 -27.57
C VAL A 24 -5.11 3.38 -28.20
N SER A 25 -6.17 4.14 -27.86
CA SER A 25 -6.38 5.48 -28.42
C SER A 25 -5.31 6.50 -28.02
N ARG A 26 -4.64 6.27 -26.88
CA ARG A 26 -3.55 7.11 -26.35
C ARG A 26 -2.16 6.61 -26.76
N GLY A 27 -2.04 5.56 -27.57
CA GLY A 27 -0.76 4.93 -27.93
C GLY A 27 -0.05 4.27 -26.73
N GLN A 28 -0.81 3.90 -25.70
CA GLN A 28 -0.32 3.25 -24.47
C GLN A 28 -0.47 1.73 -24.49
N ALA A 29 -1.01 1.18 -25.58
CA ALA A 29 -1.16 -0.24 -25.87
C ALA A 29 -0.88 -0.47 -27.36
N PRO A 30 -0.62 -1.72 -27.79
CA PRO A 30 -0.42 -2.06 -29.20
C PRO A 30 -1.55 -1.55 -30.10
N ALA A 31 -1.18 -1.16 -31.32
CA ALA A 31 -2.16 -0.80 -32.33
C ALA A 31 -2.89 -2.06 -32.84
N PRO A 32 -4.18 -1.97 -33.22
CA PRO A 32 -4.86 -3.08 -33.87
C PRO A 32 -4.24 -3.37 -35.23
N LEU A 33 -4.33 -4.62 -35.66
CA LEU A 33 -3.92 -5.05 -36.99
C LEU A 33 -4.75 -4.34 -38.08
N PRO A 34 -4.17 -4.14 -39.28
CA PRO A 34 -4.87 -3.51 -40.38
C PRO A 34 -6.00 -4.42 -40.89
N GLY A 35 -7.20 -3.84 -41.01
CA GLY A 35 -8.39 -4.54 -41.47
C GLY A 35 -9.22 -5.17 -40.34
N PRO A 36 -10.51 -5.41 -40.58
CA PRO A 36 -11.35 -6.08 -39.60
C PRO A 36 -10.99 -7.58 -39.49
N GLY A 37 -11.08 -8.12 -38.28
CA GLY A 37 -11.07 -9.55 -38.03
C GLY A 37 -12.34 -10.25 -38.56
N PRO A 38 -12.48 -11.57 -38.32
CA PRO A 38 -13.55 -12.41 -38.89
C PRO A 38 -14.97 -11.85 -38.71
N ASP A 39 -15.23 -11.18 -37.59
CA ASP A 39 -16.55 -10.63 -37.23
C ASP A 39 -16.70 -9.13 -37.51
N GLY A 40 -15.84 -8.53 -38.34
CA GLY A 40 -15.83 -7.08 -38.57
C GLY A 40 -15.16 -6.25 -37.46
N ARG A 41 -14.69 -6.90 -36.39
CA ARG A 41 -14.13 -6.26 -35.20
C ARG A 41 -12.63 -6.03 -35.33
N LYS A 42 -12.10 -5.04 -34.62
CA LYS A 42 -10.65 -4.83 -34.50
C LYS A 42 -10.02 -6.03 -33.79
N VAL A 43 -8.86 -6.44 -34.28
CA VAL A 43 -8.06 -7.52 -33.70
C VAL A 43 -6.61 -7.08 -33.53
N TRP A 44 -5.91 -7.71 -32.60
CA TRP A 44 -4.51 -7.45 -32.26
C TRP A 44 -3.68 -8.71 -32.43
N ASP A 45 -2.38 -8.55 -32.66
CA ASP A 45 -1.44 -9.66 -32.54
C ASP A 45 -1.30 -10.03 -31.05
N ALA A 46 -1.67 -11.27 -30.69
CA ALA A 46 -1.56 -11.75 -29.33
C ALA A 46 -0.13 -11.71 -28.79
N ASP A 47 0.88 -11.95 -29.65
CA ASP A 47 2.27 -11.98 -29.22
C ASP A 47 2.81 -10.57 -28.96
N GLU A 48 2.38 -9.58 -29.77
CA GLU A 48 2.66 -8.17 -29.51
C GLU A 48 2.05 -7.73 -28.18
N VAL A 49 0.77 -8.06 -27.93
CA VAL A 49 0.07 -7.72 -26.68
C VAL A 49 0.73 -8.32 -25.44
N ARG A 50 1.24 -9.56 -25.53
CA ARG A 50 1.98 -10.22 -24.43
C ARG A 50 3.34 -9.58 -24.18
N SER A 51 4.03 -9.16 -25.24
CA SER A 51 5.36 -8.55 -25.14
C SER A 51 5.31 -7.08 -24.69
N TRP A 52 4.16 -6.42 -24.83
CA TRP A 52 4.02 -5.00 -24.58
C TRP A 52 4.03 -4.67 -23.08
N SER A 53 4.95 -3.79 -22.68
CA SER A 53 5.05 -3.34 -21.30
C SER A 53 3.92 -2.38 -20.95
N ARG A 54 2.94 -2.82 -20.15
CA ARG A 54 1.79 -2.01 -19.75
C ARG A 54 2.21 -0.77 -18.95
N PRO A 55 1.84 0.45 -19.39
CA PRO A 55 2.06 1.67 -18.63
C PRO A 55 1.36 1.64 -17.27
N GLY A 56 2.08 1.95 -16.20
CA GLY A 56 1.53 2.00 -14.84
C GLY A 56 1.29 0.65 -14.16
N ALA A 57 1.57 -0.49 -14.81
CA ALA A 57 1.65 -1.79 -14.14
C ALA A 57 2.98 -1.97 -13.36
N GLY A 58 3.93 -1.04 -13.55
CA GLY A 58 5.15 -0.97 -12.78
C GLY A 58 4.84 -0.66 -11.32
N ARG A 59 5.05 -1.66 -10.48
CA ARG A 59 5.33 -1.63 -9.02
C ARG A 59 5.20 -0.23 -8.45
N ARG A 60 4.20 -0.01 -7.58
CA ARG A 60 3.99 1.21 -6.79
C ARG A 60 5.38 1.77 -6.46
N ARG A 61 5.82 2.83 -7.16
CA ARG A 61 7.13 3.43 -6.90
C ARG A 61 6.99 4.15 -5.57
N THR A 62 7.05 3.41 -4.48
CA THR A 62 7.85 3.92 -3.38
C THR A 62 9.24 4.04 -4.02
N SER A 63 9.70 5.27 -4.25
CA SER A 63 11.12 5.48 -4.49
C SER A 63 11.90 4.79 -3.36
N GLY A 64 13.17 4.43 -3.57
CA GLY A 64 14.00 3.93 -2.46
C GLY A 64 13.86 4.81 -1.21
N ASP A 65 13.79 6.13 -1.43
CA ASP A 65 13.53 7.14 -0.41
C ASP A 65 12.21 6.95 0.36
N ALA A 66 11.13 6.55 -0.32
CA ALA A 66 9.85 6.30 0.32
C ALA A 66 9.86 4.99 1.12
N ASP A 67 10.53 3.94 0.63
CA ASP A 67 10.68 2.69 1.39
C ASP A 67 11.57 2.89 2.62
N GLU A 68 12.64 3.68 2.49
CA GLU A 68 13.52 4.06 3.60
C GLU A 68 12.78 4.91 4.64
N LEU A 69 12.00 5.91 4.20
CA LEU A 69 11.17 6.71 5.10
C LEU A 69 10.16 5.84 5.85
N LEU A 70 9.49 4.92 5.16
CA LEU A 70 8.55 3.99 5.79
C LEU A 70 9.25 3.05 6.77
N ALA A 71 10.48 2.61 6.48
CA ALA A 71 11.29 1.82 7.42
C ALA A 71 11.64 2.63 8.67
N ARG A 72 12.06 3.90 8.51
CA ARG A 72 12.32 4.80 9.62
C ARG A 72 11.07 5.04 10.48
N MET A 73 9.91 5.25 9.86
CA MET A 73 8.64 5.41 10.57
C MET A 73 8.31 4.18 11.43
N ARG A 74 8.55 2.96 10.91
CA ARG A 74 8.37 1.73 11.70
C ARG A 74 9.36 1.63 12.86
N GLY A 75 10.62 2.00 12.65
CA GLY A 75 11.64 2.05 13.71
C GLY A 75 11.23 2.98 14.86
N THR A 76 10.82 4.20 14.55
CA THR A 76 10.30 5.15 15.55
C THR A 76 9.07 4.60 16.26
N GLY A 77 8.17 3.90 15.56
CA GLY A 77 7.03 3.23 16.18
C GLY A 77 7.44 2.18 17.21
N ALA A 78 8.47 1.38 16.93
CA ALA A 78 8.99 0.38 17.85
C ALA A 78 9.65 1.02 19.08
N GLU A 79 10.47 2.05 18.90
CA GLU A 79 11.07 2.82 20.00
C GLU A 79 10.01 3.43 20.93
N LEU A 80 8.92 3.98 20.36
CA LEU A 80 7.82 4.52 21.15
C LEU A 80 7.10 3.45 21.97
N GLU A 81 6.96 2.22 21.44
CA GLU A 81 6.33 1.12 22.18
C GLU A 81 7.23 0.63 23.33
N GLU A 82 8.53 0.55 23.12
CA GLU A 82 9.49 0.22 24.19
C GLU A 82 9.47 1.27 25.31
N LEU A 83 9.51 2.56 24.95
CA LEU A 83 9.39 3.64 25.92
C LEU A 83 8.06 3.57 26.68
N ARG A 84 6.96 3.26 26.00
CA ARG A 84 5.65 3.09 26.63
C ARG A 84 5.62 1.90 27.59
N SER A 85 6.25 0.78 27.24
CA SER A 85 6.43 -0.35 28.16
C SER A 85 7.18 0.08 29.42
N ARG A 86 8.28 0.80 29.25
CA ARG A 86 9.07 1.31 30.37
C ARG A 86 8.31 2.31 31.24
N GLN A 87 7.48 3.18 30.65
CA GLN A 87 6.59 4.07 31.41
C GLN A 87 5.60 3.28 32.27
N ARG A 88 5.05 2.17 31.77
CA ARG A 88 4.15 1.29 32.53
C ARG A 88 4.86 0.61 33.69
N GLU A 89 6.07 0.13 33.47
CA GLU A 89 6.92 -0.45 34.53
C GLU A 89 7.20 0.56 35.64
N LEU A 90 7.61 1.77 35.27
CA LEU A 90 7.84 2.86 36.24
C LEU A 90 6.57 3.23 37.01
N LEU A 91 5.41 3.25 36.33
CA LEU A 91 4.13 3.52 36.97
C LEU A 91 3.77 2.44 38.01
N ARG A 92 4.01 1.16 37.69
CA ARG A 92 3.80 0.04 38.62
C ARG A 92 4.76 0.11 39.82
N ALA A 93 6.05 0.31 39.57
CA ALA A 93 7.05 0.46 40.63
C ALA A 93 6.75 1.66 41.54
N GLY A 94 6.32 2.80 40.97
CA GLY A 94 5.90 3.95 41.75
C GLY A 94 4.66 3.66 42.59
N ARG A 95 3.69 2.89 42.08
CA ARG A 95 2.53 2.45 42.85
C ARG A 95 2.92 1.57 44.04
N GLU A 96 3.85 0.63 43.85
CA GLU A 96 4.40 -0.23 44.91
C GLU A 96 5.16 0.58 45.96
N ALA A 97 5.87 1.63 45.54
CA ALA A 97 6.55 2.56 46.44
C ALA A 97 5.60 3.55 47.17
N GLY A 98 4.28 3.48 46.91
CA GLY A 98 3.28 4.33 47.54
C GLY A 98 3.15 5.73 46.95
N CYS A 99 3.66 5.98 45.75
CA CYS A 99 3.52 7.27 45.07
C CYS A 99 2.06 7.56 44.70
N GLU A 100 1.68 8.83 44.78
CA GLU A 100 0.37 9.31 44.35
C GLU A 100 0.20 9.21 42.82
N ILE A 101 -0.96 8.71 42.37
CA ILE A 101 -1.24 8.48 40.94
C ILE A 101 -1.21 9.78 40.15
N SER A 102 -1.68 10.89 40.73
CA SER A 102 -1.64 12.21 40.12
C SER A 102 -0.21 12.70 39.86
N ALA A 103 0.71 12.46 40.81
CA ALA A 103 2.11 12.84 40.70
C ALA A 103 2.83 11.99 39.63
N MET A 104 2.61 10.67 39.64
CA MET A 104 3.19 9.77 38.63
C MET A 104 2.68 10.10 37.22
N ALA A 105 1.37 10.35 37.05
CA ALA A 105 0.80 10.72 35.76
C ALA A 105 1.42 12.02 35.22
N SER A 106 1.59 13.03 36.09
CA SER A 106 2.27 14.28 35.72
C SER A 106 3.73 14.06 35.33
N ALA A 107 4.46 13.24 36.08
CA ALA A 107 5.88 12.97 35.82
C ALA A 107 6.10 12.19 34.50
N LEU A 108 5.19 11.28 34.17
CA LEU A 108 5.22 10.51 32.92
C LEU A 108 4.62 11.27 31.72
N GLY A 109 4.04 12.46 31.94
CA GLY A 109 3.40 13.25 30.88
C GLY A 109 2.13 12.61 30.33
N ILE A 110 1.40 11.83 31.14
CA ILE A 110 0.16 11.14 30.73
C ILE A 110 -1.02 11.62 31.56
N SER A 111 -2.25 11.36 31.07
CA SER A 111 -3.45 11.68 31.83
C SER A 111 -3.61 10.76 33.04
N ARG A 112 -4.30 11.24 34.09
CA ARG A 112 -4.68 10.40 35.24
C ARG A 112 -5.49 9.17 34.81
N GLN A 113 -6.40 9.35 33.85
CA GLN A 113 -7.20 8.25 33.31
C GLN A 113 -6.33 7.18 32.64
N THR A 114 -5.30 7.60 31.89
CA THR A 114 -4.33 6.68 31.29
C THR A 114 -3.56 5.91 32.36
N ALA A 115 -3.10 6.60 33.41
CA ALA A 115 -2.41 5.96 34.53
C ALA A 115 -3.31 4.92 35.24
N TYR A 116 -4.58 5.25 35.51
CA TYR A 116 -5.54 4.29 36.07
C TYR A 116 -5.79 3.10 35.17
N ALA A 117 -5.91 3.31 33.85
CA ALA A 117 -6.10 2.22 32.91
C ALA A 117 -4.90 1.25 32.91
N TRP A 118 -3.67 1.78 32.88
CA TRP A 118 -2.44 0.97 32.86
C TRP A 118 -2.16 0.22 34.17
N LEU A 119 -2.73 0.65 35.29
CA LEU A 119 -2.61 -0.03 36.58
C LEU A 119 -3.72 -1.10 36.80
N LYS A 120 -4.75 -1.12 35.94
CA LYS A 120 -5.84 -2.10 36.01
C LYS A 120 -5.51 -3.40 35.28
N ASP A 121 -4.65 -3.31 34.27
CA ASP A 121 -4.10 -4.43 33.49
C ASP A 121 -2.80 -4.98 34.14
#